data_AF-A0AAW0IPB9-F1
#
_entry.id   AF-A0AAW0IPB9-F1
#
_cell.length_a   1.000
_cell.length_b   1.000
_cell.length_c   1.000
_cell.angle_alpha   90.00
_cell.angle_beta   90.00
_cell.angle_gamma   90.00
#
_symmetry.space_group_name_H-M   'P 1'
#
loop_
_entity.id
_entity.type
_entity.pdbx_description
1 polymer ?
#
loop_
_entity_poly.entity_id
_entity_poly.type
_entity_poly.pdbx_seq_one_letter_code
_entity_poly.pdbx_strand_id
1 'polypeptide(L)'
;ITCPAECPTSTPKDPKAKVCYVNCDSPICKAACKHRKPNCNAPGAGCYDPRFIALGVLFDTKTFSLEAITAATWDDEVDHLKFSYNGRELVIREGHLYAWKSLENDLIVERTSNKNSVVVTLPELAEISVNVVPVTKEDDRIHNY
;
A
#
# COMPACT_ATOMS: atom_id res chain seq x y z
N ILE A 1 -10.40 -10.02 -35.88
CA ILE A 1 -10.64 -10.68 -34.57
C ILE A 1 -11.94 -10.13 -34.04
N THR A 2 -12.93 -10.99 -33.79
CA THR A 2 -14.27 -10.58 -33.35
C THR A 2 -14.37 -10.74 -31.84
N CYS A 3 -14.91 -9.74 -31.16
CA CYS A 3 -15.12 -9.79 -29.72
C CYS A 3 -16.26 -10.77 -29.37
N PRO A 4 -16.15 -11.52 -28.25
CA PRO A 4 -17.25 -12.36 -27.78
C PRO A 4 -18.52 -11.53 -27.50
N ALA A 5 -19.69 -12.15 -27.66
CA ALA A 5 -20.98 -11.49 -27.43
C ALA A 5 -21.15 -10.98 -25.98
N GLU A 6 -20.47 -11.61 -25.04
CA GLU A 6 -20.43 -11.24 -23.61
C GLU A 6 -19.72 -9.90 -23.35
N CYS A 7 -18.84 -9.46 -24.26
CA CYS A 7 -18.11 -8.21 -24.16
C CYS A 7 -17.90 -7.61 -25.56
N PRO A 8 -18.93 -7.01 -26.18
CA PRO A 8 -18.87 -6.62 -27.59
C PRO A 8 -17.96 -5.41 -27.86
N THR A 9 -17.56 -4.69 -26.81
CA THR A 9 -16.79 -3.45 -26.90
C THR A 9 -15.59 -3.46 -25.95
N SER A 10 -14.52 -2.78 -26.35
CA SER A 10 -13.36 -2.46 -25.50
C SER A 10 -13.63 -1.26 -24.57
N THR A 11 -14.67 -0.48 -24.84
CA THR A 11 -15.03 0.75 -24.13
C THR A 11 -16.53 0.79 -23.75
N PRO A 12 -17.00 -0.14 -22.90
CA PRO A 12 -18.36 -0.12 -22.40
C PRO A 12 -18.58 1.12 -21.51
N LYS A 13 -19.80 1.68 -21.57
CA LYS A 13 -20.22 2.79 -20.71
C LYS A 13 -20.41 2.35 -19.25
N ASP A 14 -20.79 1.08 -19.04
CA ASP A 14 -20.91 0.49 -17.71
C ASP A 14 -19.51 0.18 -17.13
N PRO A 15 -19.12 0.77 -16.00
CA PRO A 15 -17.83 0.51 -15.35
C PRO A 15 -17.66 -0.93 -14.84
N LYS A 16 -18.75 -1.68 -14.63
CA LYS A 16 -18.73 -3.09 -14.17
C LYS A 16 -18.72 -4.10 -15.32
N ALA A 17 -19.01 -3.66 -16.55
CA ALA A 17 -19.06 -4.54 -17.71
C ALA A 17 -17.68 -5.11 -18.07
N LYS A 18 -17.67 -6.34 -18.60
CA LYS A 18 -16.48 -6.95 -19.19
C LYS A 18 -16.09 -6.19 -20.46
N VAL A 19 -14.78 -6.02 -20.66
CA VAL A 19 -14.20 -5.42 -21.86
C VAL A 19 -13.63 -6.50 -22.76
N CYS A 20 -13.80 -6.30 -24.07
CA CYS A 20 -13.06 -7.05 -25.06
C CYS A 20 -11.60 -6.61 -25.04
N TYR A 21 -10.69 -7.58 -24.93
CA TYR A 21 -9.26 -7.35 -25.11
C TYR A 21 -8.70 -8.39 -26.08
N VAL A 22 -7.69 -7.99 -26.84
CA VAL A 22 -6.97 -8.90 -27.72
C VAL A 22 -5.76 -9.41 -26.96
N ASN A 23 -5.74 -10.73 -26.71
CA ASN A 23 -4.58 -11.43 -26.17
C ASN A 23 -3.69 -11.89 -27.33
N CYS A 24 -2.44 -11.44 -27.37
CA CYS A 24 -1.43 -11.81 -28.37
C CYS A 24 -0.23 -12.54 -27.75
N ASP A 25 -0.36 -13.09 -26.54
CA ASP A 25 0.72 -13.83 -25.85
C ASP A 25 0.98 -15.22 -26.47
N SER A 26 0.22 -15.57 -27.51
CA SER A 26 0.33 -16.77 -28.33
C SER A 26 0.59 -16.36 -29.79
N PRO A 27 1.21 -17.20 -30.63
CA PRO A 27 1.42 -16.92 -32.05
C PRO A 27 0.15 -16.56 -32.85
N ILE A 28 -1.04 -16.78 -32.29
CA ILE A 28 -2.31 -16.31 -32.84
C ILE A 28 -3.01 -15.43 -31.81
N CYS A 29 -3.20 -14.14 -32.15
CA CYS A 29 -3.97 -13.22 -31.35
C CYS A 29 -5.45 -13.65 -31.27
N LYS A 30 -6.00 -13.72 -30.05
CA LYS A 30 -7.42 -14.06 -29.79
C LYS A 30 -8.09 -12.97 -28.96
N ALA A 31 -9.32 -12.60 -29.32
CA ALA A 31 -10.13 -11.75 -28.45
C ALA A 31 -10.68 -12.57 -27.29
N ALA A 32 -10.61 -12.00 -26.10
CA ALA A 32 -11.14 -12.56 -24.87
C ALA A 32 -11.83 -11.47 -24.06
N CYS A 33 -12.71 -11.87 -23.14
CA CYS A 33 -13.34 -10.96 -22.20
C CYS A 33 -12.53 -10.88 -20.92
N LYS A 34 -12.33 -9.66 -20.40
CA LYS A 34 -11.79 -9.44 -19.06
C LYS A 34 -12.57 -8.36 -18.32
N HIS A 35 -12.53 -8.36 -17.00
CA HIS A 35 -13.00 -7.21 -16.23
C HIS A 35 -12.02 -6.04 -16.39
N ARG A 36 -12.52 -4.79 -16.32
CA ARG A 36 -11.64 -3.62 -16.22
C ARG A 36 -10.83 -3.79 -14.95
N LYS A 37 -9.50 -3.83 -15.10
CA LYS A 37 -8.61 -3.67 -13.96
C LYS A 37 -8.68 -2.19 -13.54
N PRO A 38 -8.96 -1.88 -12.27
CA PRO A 38 -8.79 -0.52 -11.76
C PRO A 38 -7.37 0.00 -12.09
N ASN A 39 -7.20 1.31 -12.19
CA ASN A 39 -5.87 1.88 -12.40
C ASN A 39 -5.03 1.70 -11.13
N CYS A 40 -4.26 0.62 -11.06
CA CYS A 40 -3.35 0.33 -9.95
C CYS A 40 -2.17 1.31 -9.81
N ASN A 41 -1.99 2.22 -10.78
CA ASN A 41 -0.91 3.21 -10.76
C ASN A 41 -1.39 4.59 -10.29
N ALA A 42 -2.66 4.72 -9.88
CA ALA A 42 -3.16 5.94 -9.25
C ALA A 42 -2.70 5.99 -7.78
N PRO A 43 -2.41 7.17 -7.21
CA PRO A 43 -2.21 7.31 -5.77
C PRO A 43 -3.45 6.80 -5.01
N GLY A 44 -3.27 5.84 -4.11
CA GLY A 44 -4.34 5.15 -3.37
C GLY A 44 -4.18 3.63 -3.40
N ALA A 45 -5.00 2.92 -2.63
CA ALA A 45 -5.06 1.46 -2.68
C ALA A 45 -5.80 0.99 -3.94
N GLY A 46 -5.22 0.01 -4.64
CA GLY A 46 -5.74 -0.46 -5.93
C GLY A 46 -5.18 -1.82 -6.37
N CYS A 47 -5.95 -2.86 -6.06
CA CYS A 47 -5.85 -4.31 -6.36
C CYS A 47 -4.57 -5.07 -5.92
N TYR A 48 -4.82 -6.16 -5.16
CA TYR A 48 -3.84 -6.97 -4.40
C TYR A 48 -3.25 -6.27 -3.18
N ASP A 49 -4.06 -5.46 -2.49
CA ASP A 49 -3.62 -4.59 -1.40
C ASP A 49 -3.63 -5.31 -0.03
N PRO A 50 -2.48 -5.80 0.51
CA PRO A 50 -2.36 -6.03 1.93
C PRO A 50 -2.28 -4.66 2.60
N ARG A 51 -3.43 -4.12 2.98
CA ARG A 51 -3.50 -2.88 3.76
C ARG A 51 -2.56 -2.99 4.95
N PHE A 52 -1.62 -2.08 5.03
CA PHE A 52 -0.70 -2.00 6.16
C PHE A 52 -1.45 -1.50 7.39
N ILE A 53 -1.77 -2.41 8.31
CA ILE A 53 -2.38 -2.06 9.60
C ILE A 53 -1.29 -1.93 10.66
N ALA A 54 -0.32 -2.85 10.65
CA ALA A 54 0.84 -2.83 11.53
C ALA A 54 1.99 -3.70 10.99
N LEU A 55 3.20 -3.39 11.45
CA LEU A 55 4.43 -4.17 11.32
C LEU A 55 4.92 -4.48 12.72
N GLY A 56 5.15 -5.76 13.01
CA GLY A 56 5.90 -6.19 14.18
C GLY A 56 7.19 -6.85 13.74
N VAL A 57 8.32 -6.41 14.28
CA VAL A 57 9.63 -7.02 14.08
C VAL A 57 10.15 -7.50 15.43
N LEU A 58 10.43 -8.80 15.52
CA LEU A 58 11.22 -9.37 16.60
C LEU A 58 12.61 -9.66 16.03
N PHE A 59 13.65 -9.12 16.66
CA PHE A 59 15.04 -9.33 16.26
C PHE A 59 15.91 -9.43 17.51
N ASP A 60 16.75 -10.47 17.56
CA ASP A 60 17.46 -10.90 18.77
C ASP A 60 16.53 -11.02 19.99
N THR A 61 16.62 -10.05 20.91
CA THR A 61 15.80 -9.94 22.13
C THR A 61 14.98 -8.64 22.16
N LYS A 62 14.97 -7.90 21.05
CA LYS A 62 14.33 -6.60 20.89
C LYS A 62 13.08 -6.72 20.05
N THR A 63 12.13 -5.84 20.32
CA THR A 63 10.88 -5.74 19.55
C THR A 63 10.72 -4.34 19.01
N PHE A 64 10.29 -4.24 17.77
CA PHE A 64 9.85 -3.00 17.16
C PHE A 64 8.45 -3.19 16.58
N SER A 65 7.62 -2.17 16.74
CA SER A 65 6.28 -2.14 16.18
C SER A 65 6.02 -0.79 15.54
N LEU A 66 5.37 -0.83 14.38
CA LEU A 66 4.90 0.31 13.63
C LEU A 66 3.43 0.07 13.29
N GLU A 67 2.56 0.99 13.68
CA GLU A 67 1.11 0.83 13.58
C GLU A 67 0.50 2.03 12.86
N ALA A 68 -0.51 1.77 12.04
CA ALA A 68 -1.35 2.83 11.50
C ALA A 68 -2.38 3.27 12.55
N ILE A 69 -2.46 4.57 12.82
CA ILE A 69 -3.48 5.16 13.68
C ILE A 69 -4.78 5.26 12.88
N THR A 70 -5.88 4.78 13.48
CA THR A 70 -7.20 4.89 12.86
C THR A 70 -7.73 6.32 12.97
N ALA A 71 -8.30 6.83 11.87
CA ALA A 71 -8.90 8.16 11.82
C ALA A 71 -10.32 8.08 11.22
N ALA A 72 -11.27 8.78 11.85
CA ALA A 72 -12.65 8.87 11.34
C ALA A 72 -12.74 9.69 10.04
N THR A 73 -11.83 10.63 9.86
CA THR A 73 -11.63 11.40 8.63
C THR A 73 -10.15 11.57 8.44
N TRP A 74 -9.66 11.32 7.22
CA TRP A 74 -8.25 11.44 6.92
C TRP A 74 -7.83 12.90 6.83
N ASP A 75 -6.68 13.21 7.43
CA ASP A 75 -6.04 14.51 7.38
C ASP A 75 -4.55 14.30 7.12
N ASP A 76 -4.08 14.75 5.95
CA ASP A 76 -2.67 14.64 5.55
C ASP A 76 -1.74 15.48 6.44
N GLU A 77 -2.29 16.43 7.22
CA GLU A 77 -1.55 17.23 8.19
C GLU A 77 -1.39 16.54 9.55
N VAL A 78 -1.99 15.37 9.75
CA VAL A 78 -1.80 14.55 10.95
C VAL A 78 -0.90 13.38 10.60
N ASP A 79 0.06 13.07 11.48
CA ASP A 79 0.86 11.86 11.35
C ASP A 79 0.07 10.67 11.91
N HIS A 80 -0.27 9.73 11.02
CA HIS A 80 -1.06 8.53 11.33
C HIS A 80 -0.17 7.32 11.61
N LEU A 81 1.09 7.53 12.01
CA LEU A 81 2.01 6.48 12.37
C LEU A 81 2.30 6.49 13.87
N LYS A 82 2.25 5.30 14.47
CA LYS A 82 2.68 5.08 15.85
C LYS A 82 3.83 4.09 15.88
N PHE A 83 4.86 4.41 16.65
CA PHE A 83 6.05 3.58 16.80
C PHE A 83 6.20 3.10 18.24
N SER A 84 6.70 1.89 18.42
CA SER A 84 7.10 1.38 19.73
C SER A 84 8.34 0.51 19.60
N TYR A 85 9.26 0.66 20.55
CA TYR A 85 10.50 -0.10 20.66
C TYR A 85 10.59 -0.70 22.07
N ASN A 86 10.75 -2.02 22.15
CA ASN A 86 10.74 -2.79 23.40
C ASN A 86 9.51 -2.51 24.27
N GLY A 87 8.34 -2.39 23.63
CA GLY A 87 7.06 -2.12 24.29
C GLY A 87 6.90 -0.68 24.81
N ARG A 88 7.85 0.21 24.54
CA ARG A 88 7.77 1.63 24.90
C ARG A 88 7.48 2.45 23.65
N GLU A 89 6.56 3.39 23.78
CA GLU A 89 6.25 4.33 22.70
C GLU A 89 7.49 5.12 22.29
N LEU A 90 7.72 5.19 20.98
CA LEU A 90 8.83 5.88 20.36
C LEU A 90 8.30 7.08 19.60
N VAL A 91 8.79 8.27 19.94
CA VAL A 91 8.45 9.50 19.22
C VAL A 91 9.58 9.83 18.25
N ILE A 92 9.29 9.74 16.96
CA ILE A 92 10.18 10.19 15.89
C ILE A 92 9.65 11.52 15.39
N ARG A 93 10.49 12.56 15.44
CA ARG A 93 10.10 13.90 15.01
C ARG A 93 9.57 13.89 13.57
N GLU A 94 8.50 14.63 13.34
CA GLU A 94 7.95 14.86 12.02
C GLU A 94 8.92 15.67 11.14
N GLY A 95 8.92 15.38 9.85
CA GLY A 95 9.75 16.02 8.84
C GLY A 95 10.59 15.04 8.03
N HIS A 96 10.80 15.39 6.76
CA HIS A 96 11.62 14.62 5.83
C HIS A 96 13.05 14.41 6.38
N LEU A 97 13.55 13.17 6.26
CA LEU A 97 14.90 12.72 6.70
C LEU A 97 15.15 12.76 8.21
N TYR A 98 14.13 12.99 9.04
CA TYR A 98 14.30 12.70 10.46
C TYR A 98 14.44 11.20 10.67
N ALA A 99 15.51 10.81 11.36
CA ALA A 99 15.80 9.42 11.66
C ALA A 99 15.96 9.22 13.16
N TRP A 100 15.50 8.06 13.62
CA TRP A 100 15.82 7.51 14.91
C TRP A 100 16.66 6.25 14.73
N LYS A 101 17.63 6.06 15.63
CA LYS A 101 18.48 4.87 15.67
C LYS A 101 18.45 4.28 17.07
N SER A 102 18.43 2.96 17.13
CA SER A 102 18.67 2.24 18.38
C SER A 102 20.10 2.49 18.89
N LEU A 103 20.33 2.23 20.17
CA LEU A 103 21.64 2.42 20.81
C LEU A 103 22.76 1.62 20.12
N GLU A 104 22.43 0.43 19.64
CA GLU A 104 23.36 -0.49 18.98
C GLU A 104 23.40 -0.30 17.46
N ASN A 105 22.62 0.64 16.91
CA ASN A 105 22.42 0.86 15.49
C ASN A 105 21.90 -0.37 14.71
N ASP A 106 21.32 -1.33 15.41
CA ASP A 106 20.70 -2.53 14.82
C ASP A 106 19.28 -2.30 14.28
N LEU A 107 18.73 -1.10 14.51
CA LEU A 107 17.47 -0.65 13.96
C LEU A 107 17.55 0.85 13.66
N ILE A 108 17.19 1.22 12.45
CA ILE A 108 17.10 2.59 11.98
C ILE A 108 15.68 2.80 11.44
N VAL A 109 15.04 3.88 11.86
CA VAL A 109 13.74 4.29 11.34
C VAL A 109 13.88 5.71 10.81
N GLU A 110 13.75 5.88 9.50
CA GLU A 110 13.92 7.15 8.81
C GLU A 110 12.61 7.58 8.13
N ARG A 111 12.26 8.85 8.27
CA ARG A 111 11.12 9.46 7.58
C ARG A 111 11.46 9.72 6.13
N THR A 112 10.66 9.18 5.21
CA THR A 112 10.78 9.43 3.76
C THR A 112 9.90 10.58 3.28
N SER A 113 9.06 11.12 4.15
CA SER A 113 8.22 12.30 3.93
C SER A 113 8.06 13.07 5.25
N ASN A 114 7.32 14.17 5.25
CA ASN A 114 7.06 14.93 6.47
C ASN A 114 6.24 14.11 7.49
N LYS A 115 5.26 13.33 7.01
CA LYS A 115 4.32 12.51 7.79
C LYS A 115 4.04 11.21 7.02
N ASN A 116 3.48 10.21 7.68
CA ASN A 116 2.84 9.03 7.05
C ASN A 116 3.74 8.08 6.25
N SER A 117 5.04 8.38 6.09
CA SER A 117 5.97 7.53 5.34
C SER A 117 7.31 7.36 6.05
N VAL A 118 7.75 6.10 6.18
CA VAL A 118 9.04 5.73 6.80
C VAL A 118 9.70 4.59 6.05
N VAL A 119 11.02 4.51 6.20
CA VAL A 119 11.81 3.31 5.93
C VAL A 119 12.36 2.79 7.24
N VAL A 120 12.17 1.49 7.47
CA VAL A 120 12.70 0.76 8.61
C VAL A 120 13.84 -0.12 8.11
N THR A 121 15.04 0.12 8.62
CA THR A 121 16.25 -0.61 8.23
C THR A 121 16.74 -1.43 9.42
N LEU A 122 16.84 -2.74 9.21
CA LEU A 122 17.55 -3.68 10.06
C LEU A 122 18.85 -4.01 9.31
N PRO A 123 20.01 -3.43 9.72
CA PRO A 123 21.25 -3.60 8.99
C PRO A 123 21.56 -5.06 8.72
N GLU A 124 22.05 -5.33 7.51
CA GLU A 124 22.41 -6.68 7.02
C GLU A 124 21.24 -7.67 6.87
N LEU A 125 20.01 -7.31 7.26
CA LEU A 125 18.85 -8.20 7.25
C LEU A 125 17.74 -7.75 6.29
N ALA A 126 17.23 -6.54 6.46
CA ALA A 126 16.07 -6.08 5.70
C ALA A 126 15.94 -4.55 5.67
N GLU A 127 15.33 -4.05 4.61
CA GLU A 127 14.82 -2.69 4.50
C GLU A 127 13.34 -2.74 4.14
N ILE A 128 12.51 -2.06 4.93
CA ILE A 128 11.06 -2.13 4.84
C ILE A 128 10.54 -0.70 4.67
N SER A 129 10.00 -0.40 3.48
CA SER A 129 9.35 0.88 3.20
C SER A 129 7.86 0.79 3.54
N VAL A 130 7.39 1.73 4.36
CA VAL A 130 6.01 1.78 4.84
C VAL A 130 5.42 3.16 4.55
N ASN A 131 4.22 3.15 3.99
CA ASN A 131 3.43 4.35 3.70
C ASN A 131 1.97 4.10 4.06
N VAL A 132 1.40 4.94 4.92
CA VAL A 132 -0.03 4.87 5.29
C VAL A 132 -0.85 5.85 4.46
N VAL A 133 -2.02 5.38 4.00
CA VAL A 133 -2.92 6.12 3.11
C VAL A 133 -4.36 5.93 3.58
N PRO A 134 -5.27 6.87 3.26
CA PRO A 134 -6.68 6.70 3.60
C PRO A 134 -7.32 5.55 2.83
N VAL A 135 -8.31 4.92 3.46
CA VAL A 135 -9.25 4.04 2.76
C VAL A 135 -10.12 4.90 1.86
N THR A 136 -10.11 4.64 0.56
CA THR A 136 -10.93 5.40 -0.40
C THR A 136 -12.35 4.83 -0.48
N LYS A 137 -13.28 5.62 -1.05
CA LYS A 137 -14.64 5.14 -1.34
C LYS A 137 -14.66 3.94 -2.28
N GLU A 138 -13.67 3.84 -3.18
CA GLU A 138 -13.58 2.71 -4.09
C GLU A 138 -13.08 1.46 -3.36
N ASP A 139 -12.13 1.61 -2.42
CA ASP A 139 -11.70 0.52 -1.55
C ASP A 139 -12.87 -0.01 -0.72
N ASP A 140 -13.64 0.90 -0.11
CA ASP A 140 -14.85 0.55 0.65
C ASP A 140 -15.89 -0.15 -0.24
N ARG A 141 -16.11 0.33 -1.46
CA ARG A 141 -17.04 -0.31 -2.41
C ARG A 141 -16.58 -1.72 -2.84
N ILE A 142 -15.28 -1.95 -2.96
CA ILE A 142 -14.72 -3.25 -3.38
C ILE A 142 -14.69 -4.25 -2.23
N HIS A 143 -14.35 -3.77 -1.03
CA HIS A 143 -14.09 -4.63 0.14
C HIS A 143 -15.23 -4.65 1.16
N ASN A 144 -16.23 -3.78 1.01
CA ASN A 144 -17.41 -3.66 1.85
C ASN A 144 -17.04 -3.54 3.33
N TYR A 145 -16.25 -2.51 3.66
CA TYR A 145 -15.85 -2.21 5.03
C TYR A 145 -17.04 -1.75 5.89
#